data_AF-A0A317CBH7-F1
#
_entry.id   AF-A0A317CBH7-F1
#
_cell.length_a   1.000
_cell.length_b   1.000
_cell.length_c   1.000
_cell.angle_alpha   90.00
_cell.angle_beta   90.00
_cell.angle_gamma   90.00
#
_symmetry.space_group_name_H-M   'P 1'
#
loop_
_entity.id
_entity.type
_entity.pdbx_description
1 polymer ?
#
loop_
_entity_poly.entity_id
_entity_poly.type
_entity_poly.pdbx_seq_one_letter_code
_entity_poly.pdbx_strand_id
1 'polypeptide(L)'
;MKNTVILALSLLGIVLSGCAVKSDLTESSSFLEIAGDKYRKTGAINTDILFAGVKRSKGFNEDTFDPKFLPVLEQDISARQVTEAFNEQTGKAALEAATKAGIGRIFGGNTTSESKVAGKYSVFTLFNVHKFVSELNSDKNKNNIRLLSRYDSPRIITSVAIVFSRGTTRNASIAGNASLQIDSTGSDTSELTVKAGASGRTSSSLSNGTVFAYQYSSICWEKRDGEIKVATIEVDRPGIGLGQSCPSGTQDRVSNL
;
A
#
# COMPACT_ATOMS: atom_id res chain seq x y z
N MET A 1 -10.83 -79.08 -10.83
CA MET A 1 -10.11 -78.53 -12.00
C MET A 1 -11.04 -77.61 -12.78
N LYS A 2 -10.46 -76.52 -13.29
CA LYS A 2 -11.02 -75.41 -14.08
C LYS A 2 -11.68 -74.30 -13.28
N ASN A 3 -10.80 -73.44 -12.79
CA ASN A 3 -11.04 -72.04 -12.43
C ASN A 3 -11.50 -71.26 -13.66
N THR A 4 -12.53 -70.43 -13.49
CA THR A 4 -12.82 -69.30 -14.38
C THR A 4 -12.73 -68.05 -13.53
N VAL A 5 -11.62 -67.34 -13.66
CA VAL A 5 -11.35 -66.04 -13.03
C VAL A 5 -12.11 -64.99 -13.83
N ILE A 6 -13.15 -64.41 -13.24
CA ILE A 6 -13.84 -63.23 -13.78
C ILE A 6 -13.02 -62.00 -13.36
N LEU A 7 -12.54 -61.26 -14.36
CA LEU A 7 -11.93 -59.94 -14.19
C LEU A 7 -12.93 -59.00 -13.47
N ALA A 8 -12.65 -58.66 -12.22
CA ALA A 8 -13.27 -57.52 -11.56
C ALA A 8 -12.47 -56.27 -11.96
N LEU A 9 -12.97 -55.53 -12.96
CA LEU A 9 -12.51 -54.17 -13.25
C LEU A 9 -12.99 -53.27 -12.11
N SER A 10 -12.10 -52.99 -11.17
CA SER A 10 -12.27 -51.98 -10.12
C SER A 10 -12.24 -50.59 -10.75
N LEU A 11 -13.41 -49.98 -10.99
CA LEU A 11 -13.51 -48.53 -11.13
C LEU A 11 -13.27 -47.90 -9.75
N LEU A 12 -11.99 -47.64 -9.44
CA LEU A 12 -11.62 -46.68 -8.40
C LEU A 12 -12.05 -45.28 -8.89
N GLY A 13 -13.26 -44.89 -8.52
CA GLY A 13 -13.66 -43.49 -8.54
C GLY A 13 -12.80 -42.75 -7.52
N ILE A 14 -11.71 -42.15 -7.99
CA ILE A 14 -10.92 -41.20 -7.21
C ILE A 14 -11.79 -39.96 -7.04
N VAL A 15 -12.62 -39.96 -5.99
CA VAL A 15 -13.16 -38.74 -5.41
C VAL A 15 -11.96 -38.03 -4.80
N LEU A 16 -11.30 -37.20 -5.61
CA LEU A 16 -10.48 -36.10 -5.12
C LEU A 16 -11.47 -35.12 -4.46
N SER A 17 -11.92 -35.45 -3.26
CA SER A 17 -12.34 -34.47 -2.28
C SER A 17 -11.12 -33.58 -2.09
N GLY A 18 -11.09 -32.49 -2.83
CA GLY A 18 -10.10 -31.45 -2.67
C GLY A 18 -10.18 -31.00 -1.23
N CYS A 19 -9.29 -31.53 -0.39
CA CYS A 19 -8.88 -30.84 0.81
C CYS A 19 -8.50 -29.45 0.33
N ALA A 20 -9.33 -28.46 0.63
CA ALA A 20 -8.87 -27.08 0.61
C ALA A 20 -7.63 -27.11 1.49
N VAL A 21 -6.45 -27.03 0.86
CA VAL A 21 -5.21 -26.80 1.56
C VAL A 21 -5.46 -25.45 2.23
N LYS A 22 -5.86 -25.51 3.50
CA LYS A 22 -5.80 -24.40 4.41
C LYS A 22 -4.34 -24.02 4.34
N SER A 23 -4.04 -22.95 3.61
CA SER A 23 -2.70 -22.41 3.62
C SER A 23 -2.48 -22.02 5.07
N ASP A 24 -1.76 -22.86 5.80
CA ASP A 24 -1.13 -22.48 7.08
C ASP A 24 -0.04 -21.45 6.74
N LEU A 25 -0.49 -20.32 6.19
CA LEU A 25 0.22 -19.06 6.27
C LEU A 25 0.12 -18.70 7.74
N THR A 26 1.20 -18.96 8.46
CA THR A 26 1.47 -18.27 9.71
C THR A 26 1.27 -16.78 9.41
N GLU A 27 0.16 -16.21 9.89
CA GLU A 27 -0.12 -14.79 9.76
C GLU A 27 1.09 -14.06 10.30
N SER A 28 1.89 -13.48 9.41
CA SER A 28 2.92 -12.57 9.87
C SER A 28 2.19 -11.38 10.47
N SER A 29 2.32 -11.20 11.78
CA SER A 29 1.67 -10.12 12.54
C SER A 29 1.85 -8.75 11.89
N SER A 30 2.97 -8.54 11.21
CA SER A 30 3.36 -7.28 10.57
C SER A 30 2.71 -6.99 9.20
N PHE A 31 2.18 -8.01 8.51
CA PHE A 31 1.68 -7.86 7.12
C PHE A 31 0.19 -8.20 6.96
N LEU A 32 -0.39 -7.69 5.87
CA LEU A 32 -1.76 -7.90 5.42
C LEU A 32 -1.74 -8.20 3.93
N GLU A 33 -2.49 -9.19 3.48
CA GLU A 33 -2.61 -9.48 2.06
C GLU A 33 -3.80 -8.72 1.46
N ILE A 34 -3.54 -7.95 0.41
CA ILE A 34 -4.55 -7.21 -0.34
C ILE A 34 -4.29 -7.48 -1.83
N ALA A 35 -5.27 -8.11 -2.50
CA ALA A 35 -5.19 -8.47 -3.92
C ALA A 35 -3.92 -9.25 -4.32
N GLY A 36 -3.42 -10.12 -3.43
CA GLY A 36 -2.21 -10.93 -3.66
C GLY A 36 -0.88 -10.23 -3.32
N ASP A 37 -0.93 -8.96 -2.90
CA ASP A 37 0.23 -8.19 -2.50
C ASP A 37 0.31 -8.03 -0.97
N LYS A 38 1.53 -7.96 -0.43
CA LYS A 38 1.79 -7.77 1.01
C LYS A 38 1.87 -6.29 1.36
N TYR A 39 0.99 -5.86 2.25
CA TYR A 39 0.93 -4.53 2.85
C TYR A 39 1.38 -4.60 4.31
N ARG A 40 1.94 -3.52 4.83
CA ARG A 40 2.33 -3.36 6.24
C ARG A 40 1.18 -2.70 7.02
N LYS A 41 0.92 -3.18 8.24
CA LYS A 41 -0.12 -2.63 9.13
C LYS A 41 0.46 -1.70 10.20
N THR A 42 1.65 -2.02 10.71
CA THR A 42 2.27 -1.28 11.81
C THR A 42 2.66 0.14 11.38
N GLY A 43 2.19 1.13 12.13
CA GLY A 43 2.46 2.55 11.84
C GLY A 43 1.60 3.16 10.72
N ALA A 44 0.65 2.39 10.16
CA ALA A 44 -0.17 2.84 9.02
C ALA A 44 -0.95 4.13 9.30
N ILE A 45 -1.43 4.31 10.54
CA ILE A 45 -2.20 5.51 10.93
C ILE A 45 -1.37 6.82 10.92
N ASN A 46 -0.04 6.73 10.91
CA ASN A 46 0.86 7.89 10.99
C ASN A 46 1.45 8.25 9.63
N THR A 47 0.86 7.77 8.54
CA THR A 47 1.43 7.92 7.22
C THR A 47 0.39 8.01 6.13
N ASP A 48 0.81 8.44 4.94
CA ASP A 48 -0.06 8.67 3.79
C ASP A 48 0.66 8.27 2.50
N ILE A 49 -0.06 8.22 1.38
CA ILE A 49 0.54 8.01 0.06
C ILE A 49 1.51 9.15 -0.27
N LEU A 50 2.60 8.81 -0.95
CA LEU A 50 3.72 9.66 -1.33
C LEU A 50 4.60 10.16 -0.17
N PHE A 51 4.27 9.84 1.08
CA PHE A 51 5.09 10.22 2.21
C PHE A 51 6.50 9.62 2.09
N ALA A 52 7.51 10.46 2.20
CA ALA A 52 8.91 10.08 2.14
C ALA A 52 9.48 9.99 3.56
N GLY A 53 10.26 8.94 3.80
CA GLY A 53 10.76 8.66 5.14
C GLY A 53 11.79 7.55 5.16
N VAL A 54 12.02 6.99 6.34
CA VAL A 54 13.07 6.01 6.57
C VAL A 54 12.48 4.73 7.13
N LYS A 55 12.86 3.61 6.54
CA LYS A 55 12.60 2.30 7.13
C LYS A 55 13.54 2.10 8.32
N ARG A 56 12.99 1.90 9.52
CA ARG A 56 13.73 1.60 10.74
C ARG A 56 13.46 0.16 11.15
N SER A 57 14.52 -0.63 11.27
CA SER A 57 14.41 -1.94 11.91
C SER A 57 14.44 -1.75 13.42
N LYS A 58 13.38 -2.16 14.12
CA LYS A 58 13.38 -2.29 15.59
C LYS A 58 13.39 -3.79 15.93
N GLY A 59 14.55 -4.29 16.34
CA GLY A 59 14.70 -5.69 16.76
C GLY A 59 14.46 -6.68 15.62
N PHE A 60 14.01 -7.89 15.96
CA PHE A 60 14.02 -9.03 15.05
C PHE A 60 12.90 -9.02 13.98
N ASN A 61 11.78 -8.32 14.15
CA ASN A 61 10.59 -8.51 13.29
C ASN A 61 9.73 -7.27 12.98
N GLU A 62 10.08 -6.07 13.47
CA GLU A 62 9.26 -4.88 13.30
C GLU A 62 9.96 -3.79 12.49
N ASP A 63 9.63 -3.74 11.20
CA ASP A 63 9.94 -2.62 10.33
C ASP A 63 8.97 -1.47 10.63
N THR A 64 9.46 -0.40 11.25
CA THR A 64 8.68 0.84 11.45
C THR A 64 9.03 1.87 10.39
N PHE A 65 8.02 2.63 9.95
CA PHE A 65 8.23 3.79 9.10
C PHE A 65 8.44 5.03 9.95
N ASP A 66 9.52 5.74 9.71
CA ASP A 66 9.84 7.04 10.30
C ASP A 66 9.59 8.13 9.23
N PRO A 67 8.37 8.71 9.16
CA PRO A 67 8.03 9.73 8.17
C PRO A 67 8.90 10.97 8.33
N LYS A 68 9.35 11.56 7.21
CA LYS A 68 10.20 12.76 7.21
C LYS A 68 9.54 13.97 6.57
N PHE A 69 8.97 13.79 5.39
CA PHE A 69 8.26 14.86 4.70
C PHE A 69 7.31 14.28 3.66
N LEU A 70 6.32 15.08 3.30
CA LEU A 70 5.52 14.89 2.11
C LEU A 70 6.12 15.75 0.99
N PRO A 71 6.46 15.18 -0.18
CA PRO A 71 6.98 15.97 -1.30
C PRO A 71 5.98 17.03 -1.77
N VAL A 72 6.51 18.21 -2.13
CA VAL A 72 5.71 19.26 -2.79
C VAL A 72 5.46 18.85 -4.23
N LEU A 73 4.20 18.88 -4.67
CA LEU A 73 3.81 18.56 -6.04
C LEU A 73 3.39 19.85 -6.78
N GLU A 74 4.07 20.17 -7.88
CA GLU A 74 3.71 21.29 -8.77
C GLU A 74 2.70 20.88 -9.85
N GLN A 75 2.56 19.58 -10.08
CA GLN A 75 1.61 19.01 -11.02
C GLN A 75 0.81 17.86 -10.40
N ASP A 76 -0.39 17.63 -10.94
CA ASP A 76 -1.23 16.50 -10.57
C ASP A 76 -0.48 15.17 -10.79
N ILE A 77 -0.42 14.33 -9.75
CA ILE A 77 0.14 12.97 -9.83
C ILE A 77 -1.01 11.97 -9.85
N SER A 78 -1.05 11.13 -10.88
CA SER A 78 -2.12 10.14 -11.01
C SER A 78 -1.90 8.94 -10.08
N ALA A 79 -2.97 8.51 -9.41
CA ALA A 79 -3.00 7.25 -8.68
C ALA A 79 -4.21 6.42 -9.12
N ARG A 80 -4.01 5.11 -9.21
CA ARG A 80 -5.10 4.18 -9.40
C ARG A 80 -5.83 4.03 -8.07
N GLN A 81 -7.17 4.10 -8.10
CA GLN A 81 -8.00 3.75 -6.96
C GLN A 81 -8.79 2.48 -7.30
N VAL A 82 -8.74 1.52 -6.39
CA VAL A 82 -9.56 0.31 -6.45
C VAL A 82 -10.35 0.22 -5.17
N THR A 83 -11.63 -0.09 -5.29
CA THR A 83 -12.49 -0.34 -4.13
C THR A 83 -12.58 -1.85 -3.90
N GLU A 84 -12.21 -2.30 -2.71
CA GLU A 84 -12.19 -3.71 -2.32
C GLU A 84 -13.17 -3.97 -1.18
N ALA A 85 -13.69 -5.20 -1.11
CA ALA A 85 -14.53 -5.63 0.00
C ALA A 85 -13.67 -6.06 1.19
N PHE A 86 -14.13 -5.78 2.41
CA PHE A 86 -13.47 -6.29 3.60
C PHE A 86 -13.59 -7.82 3.70
N ASN A 87 -12.51 -8.45 4.13
CA ASN A 87 -12.46 -9.79 4.69
C ASN A 87 -12.12 -9.69 6.20
N GLU A 88 -12.01 -10.83 6.88
CA GLU A 88 -11.72 -10.86 8.32
C GLU A 88 -10.42 -10.11 8.69
N GLN A 89 -9.33 -10.36 7.96
CA GLN A 89 -8.03 -9.73 8.23
C GLN A 89 -8.03 -8.21 8.00
N THR A 90 -8.53 -7.77 6.85
CA THR A 90 -8.59 -6.35 6.47
C THR A 90 -9.59 -5.59 7.35
N GLY A 91 -10.71 -6.23 7.73
CA GLY A 91 -11.69 -5.67 8.65
C GLY A 91 -11.13 -5.44 10.05
N LYS A 92 -10.41 -6.43 10.60
CA LYS A 92 -9.73 -6.31 11.88
C LYS A 92 -8.66 -5.23 11.87
N ALA A 93 -7.79 -5.21 10.86
CA ALA A 93 -6.74 -4.20 10.72
C ALA A 93 -7.32 -2.77 10.63
N ALA A 94 -8.40 -2.59 9.86
CA ALA A 94 -9.08 -1.31 9.74
C ALA A 94 -9.73 -0.87 11.06
N LEU A 95 -10.34 -1.79 11.81
CA LEU A 95 -10.93 -1.51 13.12
C LEU A 95 -9.87 -1.09 14.15
N GLU A 96 -8.74 -1.80 14.20
CA GLU A 96 -7.61 -1.47 15.07
C GLU A 96 -7.04 -0.09 14.74
N ALA A 97 -6.85 0.22 13.45
CA ALA A 97 -6.39 1.51 12.99
C ALA A 97 -7.38 2.63 13.36
N ALA A 98 -8.66 2.43 13.10
CA ALA A 98 -9.72 3.39 13.44
C ALA A 98 -9.79 3.65 14.96
N THR A 99 -9.66 2.59 15.77
CA THR A 99 -9.65 2.70 17.24
C THR A 99 -8.45 3.51 17.72
N LYS A 100 -7.26 3.24 17.19
CA LYS A 100 -6.03 4.01 17.51
C LYS A 100 -6.13 5.47 17.05
N ALA A 101 -6.84 5.74 15.95
CA ALA A 101 -7.12 7.08 15.46
C ALA A 101 -8.28 7.78 16.22
N GLY A 102 -8.90 7.12 17.20
CA GLY A 102 -10.00 7.70 17.99
C GLY A 102 -11.35 7.75 17.26
N ILE A 103 -11.52 7.00 16.16
CA ILE A 103 -12.72 7.04 15.33
C ILE A 103 -13.64 5.86 15.69
N GLY A 104 -14.60 6.11 16.58
CA GLY A 104 -15.48 5.07 17.14
C GLY A 104 -16.69 4.66 16.29
N ARG A 105 -16.95 5.28 15.13
CA ARG A 105 -18.22 5.13 14.38
C ARG A 105 -18.09 4.93 12.86
N ILE A 106 -17.01 4.30 12.39
CA ILE A 106 -16.89 3.94 10.96
C ILE A 106 -17.83 2.77 10.60
N PHE A 107 -18.07 1.88 11.56
CA PHE A 107 -18.74 0.61 11.36
C PHE A 107 -20.13 0.65 12.00
N GLY A 108 -21.18 0.31 11.24
CA GLY A 108 -22.55 0.41 11.74
C GLY A 108 -22.91 -0.75 12.65
N GLY A 109 -23.31 -0.43 13.88
CA GLY A 109 -23.94 -1.36 14.81
C GLY A 109 -23.28 -1.35 16.18
N ASN A 110 -24.10 -1.28 17.23
CA ASN A 110 -23.69 -1.60 18.59
C ASN A 110 -23.41 -3.10 18.69
N THR A 111 -22.23 -3.57 18.29
CA THR A 111 -21.78 -4.92 18.68
C THR A 111 -20.26 -5.01 18.62
N THR A 112 -19.69 -5.44 19.75
CA THR A 112 -18.33 -5.88 20.05
C THR A 112 -17.89 -7.11 19.23
N SER A 113 -18.23 -7.19 17.96
CA SER A 113 -17.97 -8.37 17.13
C SER A 113 -17.16 -8.00 15.90
N GLU A 114 -15.90 -8.44 15.89
CA GLU A 114 -14.92 -8.32 14.80
C GLU A 114 -15.46 -8.80 13.42
N SER A 115 -16.58 -9.55 13.40
CA SER A 115 -17.12 -10.25 12.23
C SER A 115 -18.21 -9.52 11.44
N LYS A 116 -18.52 -8.24 11.71
CA LYS A 116 -19.53 -7.46 10.94
C LYS A 116 -18.99 -6.16 10.35
N VAL A 117 -17.80 -6.22 9.74
CA VAL A 117 -17.34 -5.13 8.86
C VAL A 117 -18.08 -5.21 7.52
N ALA A 118 -19.36 -4.86 7.51
CA ALA A 118 -20.11 -4.65 6.27
C ALA A 118 -19.64 -3.34 5.64
N GLY A 119 -18.74 -3.43 4.66
CA GLY A 119 -18.21 -2.25 3.99
C GLY A 119 -17.23 -2.56 2.86
N LYS A 120 -16.77 -1.50 2.21
CA LYS A 120 -15.67 -1.50 1.25
C LYS A 120 -14.57 -0.54 1.74
N TYR A 121 -13.33 -0.80 1.36
CA TYR A 121 -12.22 0.14 1.53
C TYR A 121 -11.66 0.53 0.17
N SER A 122 -10.83 1.57 0.13
CA SER A 122 -10.14 1.99 -1.09
C SER A 122 -8.64 1.72 -0.97
N VAL A 123 -8.07 1.14 -2.02
CA VAL A 123 -6.63 1.03 -2.22
C VAL A 123 -6.23 2.08 -3.24
N PHE A 124 -5.31 2.95 -2.84
CA PHE A 124 -4.69 3.94 -3.72
C PHE A 124 -3.28 3.49 -4.04
N THR A 125 -2.93 3.46 -5.32
CA THR A 125 -1.59 3.07 -5.78
C THR A 125 -1.08 4.10 -6.78
N LEU A 126 0.12 4.64 -6.55
CA LEU A 126 0.80 5.54 -7.47
C LEU A 126 0.87 4.90 -8.85
N PHE A 127 0.36 5.61 -9.87
CA PHE A 127 0.29 5.10 -11.23
C PHE A 127 1.42 5.65 -12.10
N ASN A 128 1.76 6.93 -11.96
CA ASN A 128 2.77 7.58 -12.79
C ASN A 128 4.06 7.84 -12.00
N VAL A 129 4.90 6.81 -11.90
CA VAL A 129 6.21 6.89 -11.21
C VAL A 129 7.11 7.95 -11.83
N HIS A 130 7.17 8.02 -13.17
CA HIS A 130 8.05 8.98 -13.86
C HIS A 130 7.73 10.44 -13.52
N LYS A 131 6.45 10.84 -13.55
CA LYS A 131 6.06 12.20 -13.16
C LYS A 131 6.42 12.49 -11.71
N PHE A 132 6.17 11.54 -10.82
CA PHE A 132 6.49 11.72 -9.41
C PHE A 132 8.01 11.80 -9.17
N VAL A 133 8.82 11.02 -9.86
CA VAL A 133 10.29 11.14 -9.85
C VAL A 133 10.74 12.53 -10.32
N SER A 134 10.09 13.09 -11.35
CA SER A 134 10.35 14.47 -11.77
C SER A 134 10.05 15.48 -10.66
N GLU A 135 8.94 15.32 -9.92
CA GLU A 135 8.60 16.16 -8.78
C GLU A 135 9.62 16.04 -7.64
N LEU A 136 10.08 14.83 -7.32
CA LEU A 136 11.12 14.62 -6.30
C LEU A 136 12.43 15.33 -6.67
N ASN A 137 12.80 15.33 -7.95
CA ASN A 137 14.00 15.99 -8.43
C ASN A 137 13.83 17.51 -8.67
N SER A 138 12.64 18.09 -8.42
CA SER A 138 12.42 19.53 -8.55
C SER A 138 13.18 20.35 -7.51
N ASP A 139 13.40 21.63 -7.81
CA ASP A 139 14.08 22.55 -6.90
C ASP A 139 13.38 22.68 -5.53
N LYS A 140 12.05 22.55 -5.51
CA LYS A 140 11.25 22.59 -4.26
C LYS A 140 11.56 21.43 -3.33
N ASN A 141 11.85 20.25 -3.87
CA ASN A 141 12.13 19.04 -3.09
C ASN A 141 13.62 18.74 -2.92
N LYS A 142 14.51 19.43 -3.66
CA LYS A 142 15.97 19.18 -3.69
C LYS A 142 16.61 19.07 -2.31
N ASN A 143 16.27 19.97 -1.38
CA ASN A 143 16.80 19.96 -0.02
C ASN A 143 16.30 18.75 0.79
N ASN A 144 15.00 18.47 0.73
CA ASN A 144 14.40 17.34 1.45
C ASN A 144 14.94 16.00 0.93
N ILE A 145 15.10 15.87 -0.38
CA ILE A 145 15.67 14.68 -1.01
C ILE A 145 17.14 14.51 -0.65
N ARG A 146 17.93 15.60 -0.62
CA ARG A 146 19.32 15.55 -0.16
C ARG A 146 19.46 15.18 1.31
N LEU A 147 18.49 15.53 2.15
CA LEU A 147 18.46 15.07 3.55
C LEU A 147 18.11 13.59 3.63
N LEU A 148 17.09 13.16 2.89
CA LEU A 148 16.63 11.79 2.85
C LEU A 148 17.71 10.82 2.35
N SER A 149 18.51 11.25 1.39
CA SER A 149 19.56 10.47 0.76
C SER A 149 20.71 10.08 1.70
N ARG A 150 20.78 10.71 2.89
CA ARG A 150 21.80 10.43 3.91
C ARG A 150 21.46 9.23 4.80
N TYR A 151 20.23 8.74 4.74
CA TYR A 151 19.80 7.59 5.52
C TYR A 151 20.10 6.28 4.78
N ASP A 152 20.30 5.20 5.53
CA ASP A 152 20.67 3.88 4.97
C ASP A 152 19.52 3.17 4.22
N SER A 153 18.27 3.53 4.54
CA SER A 153 17.09 2.86 3.98
C SER A 153 15.94 3.85 3.78
N PRO A 154 16.12 4.83 2.88
CA PRO A 154 15.05 5.76 2.52
C PRO A 154 13.95 5.00 1.78
N ARG A 155 12.71 5.34 2.06
CA ARG A 155 11.51 4.74 1.47
C ARG A 155 10.49 5.81 1.15
N ILE A 156 9.67 5.55 0.14
CA ILE A 156 8.46 6.32 -0.13
C ILE A 156 7.27 5.38 -0.11
N ILE A 157 6.14 5.86 0.41
CA ILE A 157 4.89 5.11 0.34
C ILE A 157 4.23 5.33 -1.01
N THR A 158 4.05 4.26 -1.78
CA THR A 158 3.45 4.34 -3.12
C THR A 158 2.08 3.70 -3.19
N SER A 159 1.68 2.95 -2.16
CA SER A 159 0.34 2.38 -2.06
C SER A 159 -0.17 2.42 -0.63
N VAL A 160 -1.45 2.72 -0.45
CA VAL A 160 -2.14 2.77 0.85
C VAL A 160 -3.54 2.19 0.74
N ALA A 161 -3.96 1.49 1.78
CA ALA A 161 -5.33 1.04 1.99
C ALA A 161 -6.00 1.94 3.05
N ILE A 162 -7.11 2.56 2.65
CA ILE A 162 -7.81 3.59 3.42
C ILE A 162 -9.25 3.19 3.63
N VAL A 163 -9.71 3.33 4.87
CA VAL A 163 -11.13 3.30 5.20
C VAL A 163 -11.62 4.73 5.40
N PHE A 164 -12.66 5.13 4.67
CA PHE A 164 -13.26 6.44 4.82
C PHE A 164 -14.47 6.40 5.75
N SER A 165 -14.81 7.54 6.35
CA SER A 165 -16.09 7.67 7.06
C SER A 165 -17.30 7.48 6.13
N ARG A 166 -18.46 7.12 6.68
CA ARG A 166 -19.68 6.76 5.93
C ARG A 166 -20.20 7.84 4.96
N GLY A 167 -19.90 9.12 5.20
CA GLY A 167 -20.26 10.22 4.30
C GLY A 167 -19.37 10.29 3.06
N THR A 168 -18.08 10.01 3.23
CA THR A 168 -17.05 10.13 2.18
C THR A 168 -16.93 8.86 1.33
N THR A 169 -17.27 7.69 1.88
CA THR A 169 -17.27 6.41 1.15
C THR A 169 -18.22 6.39 -0.04
N ARG A 170 -19.37 7.08 0.00
CA ARG A 170 -20.27 7.20 -1.17
C ARG A 170 -19.59 7.90 -2.35
N ASN A 171 -18.79 8.93 -2.08
CA ASN A 171 -18.07 9.71 -3.09
C ASN A 171 -16.82 8.98 -3.61
N ALA A 172 -16.13 8.22 -2.75
CA ALA A 172 -14.97 7.41 -3.13
C ALA A 172 -15.32 6.05 -3.75
N SER A 173 -16.58 5.61 -3.68
CA SER A 173 -17.03 4.32 -4.26
C SER A 173 -17.09 4.30 -5.80
N ILE A 174 -16.73 5.39 -6.46
CA ILE A 174 -16.70 5.52 -7.91
C ILE A 174 -15.36 4.98 -8.42
N ALA A 175 -15.37 3.73 -8.91
CA ALA A 175 -14.21 3.07 -9.49
C ALA A 175 -13.66 3.85 -10.71
N GLY A 176 -12.36 4.14 -10.75
CA GLY A 176 -11.73 4.82 -11.89
C GLY A 176 -10.30 5.32 -11.63
N ASN A 177 -9.77 6.10 -12.57
CA ASN A 177 -8.49 6.80 -12.42
C ASN A 177 -8.66 7.96 -11.43
N ALA A 178 -8.06 7.86 -10.24
CA ALA A 178 -8.00 8.95 -9.29
C ALA A 178 -6.81 9.88 -9.63
N SER A 179 -6.95 11.18 -9.33
CA SER A 179 -5.85 12.12 -9.41
C SER A 179 -5.49 12.54 -8.01
N LEU A 180 -4.29 12.22 -7.54
CA LEU A 180 -3.79 12.83 -6.32
C LEU A 180 -3.36 14.26 -6.68
N GLN A 181 -3.99 15.23 -6.04
CA GLN A 181 -3.57 16.61 -6.11
C GLN A 181 -3.24 17.01 -4.68
N ILE A 182 -1.98 16.88 -4.30
CA ILE A 182 -1.52 17.31 -2.98
C ILE A 182 -1.31 18.82 -3.05
N ASP A 183 -2.26 19.58 -2.51
CA ASP A 183 -2.06 21.01 -2.32
C ASP A 183 -1.13 21.24 -1.13
N SER A 184 0.14 21.52 -1.40
CA SER A 184 1.15 21.72 -0.35
C SER A 184 1.14 23.15 0.20
N THR A 185 -0.02 23.83 0.27
CA THR A 185 -0.15 25.12 0.95
C THR A 185 -0.18 24.91 2.46
N GLY A 186 0.94 24.47 3.04
CA GLY A 186 1.26 24.61 4.47
C GLY A 186 0.31 23.95 5.48
N SER A 187 -0.60 23.06 5.06
CA SER A 187 -1.45 22.28 5.96
C SER A 187 -0.99 20.82 5.95
N ASP A 188 -0.98 20.19 7.12
CA ASP A 188 -0.67 18.77 7.32
C ASP A 188 -1.70 17.82 6.66
N THR A 189 -2.48 18.29 5.68
CA THR A 189 -3.60 17.59 5.08
C THR A 189 -3.45 17.50 3.57
N SER A 190 -3.10 16.31 3.07
CA SER A 190 -3.14 15.97 1.66
C SER A 190 -4.59 15.96 1.16
N GLU A 191 -4.91 16.79 0.18
CA GLU A 191 -6.18 16.65 -0.55
C GLU A 191 -6.06 15.58 -1.64
N LEU A 192 -7.11 14.77 -1.82
CA LEU A 192 -7.22 13.83 -2.94
C LEU A 192 -8.38 14.27 -3.82
N THR A 193 -8.14 14.33 -5.13
CA THR A 193 -9.20 14.64 -6.09
C THR A 193 -9.50 13.42 -6.96
N VAL A 194 -10.53 12.66 -6.59
CA VAL A 194 -10.96 11.52 -7.41
C VAL A 194 -11.74 12.06 -8.62
N LYS A 195 -11.24 11.77 -9.82
CA LYS A 195 -11.96 12.07 -11.07
C LYS A 195 -12.82 10.85 -11.42
N ALA A 196 -14.12 10.95 -11.14
CA ALA A 196 -15.08 9.96 -11.59
C ALA A 196 -15.30 10.08 -13.11
N GLY A 197 -15.21 8.96 -13.83
CA GLY A 197 -15.48 8.93 -15.27
C GLY A 197 -16.91 9.38 -15.56
N ALA A 198 -17.04 10.44 -16.37
CA ALA A 198 -18.24 11.03 -16.96
C ALA A 198 -19.03 12.13 -16.21
N SER A 199 -18.95 12.33 -14.89
CA SER A 199 -19.88 13.26 -14.20
C SER A 199 -19.30 14.30 -13.25
N GLY A 200 -17.97 14.40 -13.10
CA GLY A 200 -17.36 15.53 -12.39
C GLY A 200 -16.12 15.16 -11.56
N ARG A 201 -15.37 16.20 -11.17
CA ARG A 201 -14.31 16.10 -10.16
C ARG A 201 -14.98 16.02 -8.79
N THR A 202 -14.70 14.96 -8.03
CA THR A 202 -15.09 14.89 -6.62
C THR A 202 -13.82 15.03 -5.79
N SER A 203 -13.68 16.15 -5.07
CA SER A 203 -12.60 16.32 -4.10
C SER A 203 -12.97 15.65 -2.78
N SER A 204 -12.01 14.97 -2.17
CA SER A 204 -12.14 14.40 -0.83
C SER A 204 -10.75 14.38 -0.21
N SER A 205 -10.57 15.06 0.92
CA SER A 205 -9.27 15.03 1.60
C SER A 205 -8.94 13.61 2.09
N LEU A 206 -7.69 13.16 1.91
CA LEU A 206 -7.19 11.89 2.46
C LEU A 206 -7.26 11.89 3.99
N SER A 207 -7.16 13.08 4.60
CA SER A 207 -7.30 13.29 6.05
C SER A 207 -8.66 12.82 6.63
N ASN A 208 -9.69 12.67 5.78
CA ASN A 208 -11.00 12.16 6.19
C ASN A 208 -11.07 10.63 6.23
N GLY A 209 -9.99 9.96 5.84
CA GLY A 209 -9.84 8.51 5.88
C GLY A 209 -8.77 8.08 6.88
N THR A 210 -8.84 6.82 7.29
CA THR A 210 -7.81 6.18 8.13
C THR A 210 -7.03 5.19 7.29
N VAL A 211 -5.73 5.45 7.13
CA VAL A 211 -4.80 4.51 6.51
C VAL A 211 -4.58 3.36 7.50
N PHE A 212 -4.93 2.14 7.08
CA PHE A 212 -4.77 0.94 7.91
C PHE A 212 -3.74 -0.05 7.35
N ALA A 213 -3.32 0.13 6.11
CA ALA A 213 -2.22 -0.62 5.53
C ALA A 213 -1.49 0.19 4.45
N TYR A 214 -0.20 -0.10 4.20
CA TYR A 214 0.60 0.60 3.19
C TYR A 214 1.70 -0.28 2.58
N GLN A 215 2.26 0.16 1.45
CA GLN A 215 3.44 -0.43 0.81
C GLN A 215 4.58 0.59 0.70
N TYR A 216 5.78 0.10 0.96
CA TYR A 216 7.00 0.85 0.66
C TYR A 216 7.38 0.68 -0.81
N SER A 217 8.06 1.69 -1.30
CA SER A 217 8.98 1.59 -2.40
C SER A 217 10.36 2.07 -2.01
N SER A 218 11.37 1.38 -2.53
CA SER A 218 12.75 1.82 -2.52
C SER A 218 12.91 3.02 -3.46
N ILE A 219 13.74 3.98 -3.04
CA ILE A 219 14.22 5.03 -3.92
C ILE A 219 15.49 4.53 -4.58
N CYS A 220 15.52 4.57 -5.92
CA CYS A 220 16.68 4.18 -6.70
C CYS A 220 17.40 5.44 -7.18
N TRP A 221 18.64 5.58 -6.76
CA TRP A 221 19.48 6.74 -6.96
C TRP A 221 20.39 6.55 -8.16
N GLU A 222 20.67 7.63 -8.86
CA GLU A 222 21.72 7.69 -9.88
C GLU A 222 22.61 8.92 -9.66
N LYS A 223 23.83 8.85 -10.19
CA LYS A 223 24.72 10.00 -10.30
C LYS A 223 24.78 10.43 -11.76
N ARG A 224 24.21 11.59 -12.06
CA ARG A 224 24.15 12.14 -13.42
C ARG A 224 24.66 13.57 -13.40
N ASP A 225 25.61 13.87 -14.28
CA ASP A 225 26.26 15.19 -14.41
C ASP A 225 26.87 15.70 -13.08
N GLY A 226 27.40 14.76 -12.28
CA GLY A 226 27.99 15.07 -10.97
C GLY A 226 26.99 15.28 -9.82
N GLU A 227 25.69 15.27 -10.10
CA GLU A 227 24.62 15.38 -9.11
C GLU A 227 23.98 14.02 -8.81
N ILE A 228 23.63 13.79 -7.53
CA ILE A 228 22.82 12.64 -7.12
C ILE A 228 21.34 12.97 -7.32
N LYS A 229 20.63 12.11 -8.04
CA LYS A 229 19.21 12.27 -8.38
C LYS A 229 18.44 10.99 -8.11
N VAL A 230 17.13 11.12 -7.96
CA VAL A 230 16.22 9.98 -7.96
C VAL A 230 16.03 9.52 -9.41
N ALA A 231 16.40 8.30 -9.73
CA ALA A 231 16.24 7.73 -11.07
C ALA A 231 14.86 7.07 -11.24
N THR A 232 14.45 6.28 -10.25
CA THR A 232 13.15 5.60 -10.22
C THR A 232 12.75 5.24 -8.79
N ILE A 233 11.55 4.70 -8.63
CA ILE A 233 10.98 4.22 -7.37
C ILE A 233 10.40 2.84 -7.62
N GLU A 234 10.80 1.86 -6.80
CA GLU A 234 10.49 0.45 -7.04
C GLU A 234 9.84 -0.17 -5.81
N VAL A 235 8.71 -0.86 -5.99
CA VAL A 235 7.94 -1.42 -4.87
C VAL A 235 8.77 -2.44 -4.09
N ASP A 236 8.92 -2.20 -2.78
CA ASP A 236 9.64 -3.06 -1.84
C ASP A 236 8.69 -4.18 -1.38
N ARG A 237 8.71 -5.29 -2.13
CA ARG A 237 7.86 -6.47 -1.92
C ARG A 237 8.49 -7.41 -0.87
N PRO A 238 7.89 -7.55 0.33
CA PRO A 238 8.43 -8.43 1.38
C PRO A 238 8.46 -9.91 0.96
N GLY A 239 9.60 -10.57 1.16
CA GLY A 239 9.73 -12.02 1.03
C GLY A 239 9.98 -12.56 -0.38
N ILE A 240 10.12 -11.71 -1.40
CA ILE A 240 10.47 -12.15 -2.77
C ILE A 240 12.01 -12.19 -2.98
N GLY A 241 12.82 -11.91 -1.93
CA GLY A 241 14.28 -12.07 -2.01
C GLY A 241 14.96 -11.20 -3.07
N LEU A 242 14.28 -10.18 -3.60
CA LEU A 242 14.84 -9.28 -4.62
C LEU A 242 15.75 -8.27 -3.92
N GLY A 243 16.95 -8.72 -3.58
CA GLY A 243 18.08 -7.89 -3.11
C GLY A 243 18.61 -6.88 -4.16
N GLN A 244 17.85 -6.62 -5.22
CA GLN A 244 18.10 -5.61 -6.24
C GLN A 244 16.74 -5.06 -6.68
N SER A 245 16.07 -4.27 -5.84
CA SER A 245 14.84 -3.60 -6.27
C SER A 245 15.11 -2.56 -7.35
N CYS A 246 16.35 -2.08 -7.45
CA CYS A 246 16.71 -0.99 -8.35
C CYS A 246 17.23 -1.51 -9.70
N PRO A 247 16.83 -0.89 -10.82
CA PRO A 247 17.29 -1.28 -12.14
C PRO A 247 18.80 -1.07 -12.29
N SER A 248 19.41 -1.81 -13.22
CA SER A 248 20.83 -1.69 -13.55
C SER A 248 21.25 -0.24 -13.81
N GLY A 249 22.38 0.16 -13.22
CA GLY A 249 22.89 1.53 -13.31
C GLY A 249 22.37 2.47 -12.21
N THR A 250 21.50 1.99 -11.32
CA THR A 250 21.00 2.74 -10.16
C THR A 250 21.29 1.99 -8.87
N GLN A 251 21.25 2.69 -7.73
CA GLN A 251 21.57 2.13 -6.42
C GLN A 251 20.44 2.40 -5.43
N ASP A 252 20.17 1.47 -4.52
CA ASP A 252 19.22 1.66 -3.42
C ASP A 252 19.77 2.55 -2.30
N ARG A 253 21.10 2.80 -2.32
CA ARG A 253 21.82 3.68 -1.40
C ARG A 253 22.75 4.62 -2.15
N VAL A 254 22.76 5.88 -1.73
CA VAL A 254 23.64 6.90 -2.30
C VAL A 254 25.12 6.65 -1.99
N SER A 255 25.44 5.98 -0.88
CA SER A 255 26.82 5.60 -0.54
C SER A 255 27.49 4.66 -1.56
N ASN A 256 26.69 4.06 -2.45
CA ASN A 256 27.14 3.09 -3.45
C ASN A 256 27.32 3.73 -4.85
N LEU A 257 27.17 5.06 -4.98
CA LEU A 257 27.28 5.85 -6.22
C LEU A 257 28.60 6.61 -6.37
#